data_AF-A8G3P3-F1
#
_entry.id   AF-A8G3P3-F1
#
_cell.length_a   1.000
_cell.length_b   1.000
_cell.length_c   1.000
_cell.angle_alpha   90.00
_cell.angle_beta   90.00
_cell.angle_gamma   90.00
#
_symmetry.space_group_name_H-M   'P 1'
#
loop_
_entity.id
_entity.type
_entity.pdbx_description
1 polymer ?
#
loop_
_entity_poly.entity_id
_entity_poly.type
_entity_poly.pdbx_seq_one_letter_code
_entity_poly.pdbx_strand_id
1 'polypeptide(L)'
;MPIFFADKRTRNIANLHCGRKGLEKKIIKNVVKIFDNFGTFKDDLLVAIGPAISKEHYLVDKMTLKEFYRKAENKNITDKLTKTKNDLFFSDSNHFRDQNLNQLDLKRSAYRQLLNENIPQTNINISNLCTYKFHNEFYSWRRSKTISRQWNLICS
;
A
#
# COMPACT_ATOMS: atom_id res chain seq x y z
N MET A 1 -4.17 -2.98 4.91
CA MET A 1 -4.75 -1.96 4.01
C MET A 1 -5.64 -2.71 3.04
N PRO A 2 -6.94 -2.39 2.97
CA PRO A 2 -7.86 -3.02 2.04
C PRO A 2 -7.61 -2.53 0.61
N ILE A 3 -7.68 -3.43 -0.35
CA ILE A 3 -7.66 -3.11 -1.78
C ILE A 3 -8.82 -3.86 -2.43
N PHE A 4 -9.70 -3.13 -3.08
CA PHE A 4 -10.87 -3.66 -3.77
C PHE A 4 -10.59 -3.72 -5.27
N PHE A 5 -11.04 -4.78 -5.92
CA PHE A 5 -10.95 -4.99 -7.36
C PHE A 5 -12.35 -5.25 -7.90
N ALA A 6 -12.69 -4.65 -9.03
CA ALA A 6 -13.93 -4.91 -9.75
C ALA A 6 -13.68 -4.85 -11.26
N ASP A 7 -14.07 -5.89 -11.97
CA ASP A 7 -14.08 -5.88 -13.44
C ASP A 7 -15.46 -5.42 -13.94
N LYS A 8 -15.47 -4.35 -14.74
CA LYS A 8 -16.69 -3.78 -15.34
C LYS A 8 -17.43 -4.77 -16.26
N ARG A 9 -16.69 -5.66 -16.94
CA ARG A 9 -17.18 -6.58 -17.97
C ARG A 9 -17.50 -7.95 -17.39
N THR A 10 -16.55 -8.60 -16.71
CA THR A 10 -16.78 -9.96 -16.17
C THR A 10 -17.56 -9.96 -14.86
N ARG A 11 -17.77 -8.78 -14.25
CA ARG A 11 -18.45 -8.60 -12.95
C ARG A 11 -17.78 -9.29 -11.77
N ASN A 12 -16.58 -9.84 -11.98
CA ASN A 12 -15.78 -10.40 -10.91
C ASN A 12 -15.32 -9.30 -9.97
N ILE A 13 -15.35 -9.61 -8.68
CA ILE A 13 -14.92 -8.72 -7.61
C ILE A 13 -13.96 -9.45 -6.67
N ALA A 14 -13.07 -8.68 -6.05
CA ALA A 14 -12.22 -9.20 -4.98
C ALA A 14 -11.95 -8.13 -3.94
N ASN A 15 -11.75 -8.56 -2.69
CA ASN A 15 -11.21 -7.73 -1.63
C ASN A 15 -9.93 -8.36 -1.10
N LEU A 16 -8.90 -7.53 -0.91
CA LEU A 16 -7.56 -7.94 -0.56
C LEU A 16 -7.08 -7.24 0.71
N HIS A 17 -6.71 -8.04 1.72
CA HIS A 17 -5.95 -7.52 2.85
C HIS A 17 -4.46 -7.40 2.50
N CYS A 18 -4.02 -6.20 2.13
CA CYS A 18 -2.64 -5.95 1.69
C CYS A 18 -1.86 -5.17 2.76
N GLY A 19 -1.34 -5.84 3.79
CA GLY A 19 -0.38 -5.24 4.72
C GLY A 19 1.03 -5.14 4.14
N ARG A 20 2.00 -4.61 4.91
CA ARG A 20 3.43 -4.56 4.52
C ARG A 20 3.95 -5.91 4.01
N LYS A 21 3.71 -6.98 4.77
CA LYS A 21 4.11 -8.35 4.40
C LYS A 21 3.39 -8.87 3.14
N GLY A 22 2.17 -8.42 2.87
CA GLY A 22 1.45 -8.74 1.64
C GLY A 22 2.12 -8.11 0.42
N LEU A 23 2.51 -6.83 0.53
CA LEU A 23 3.27 -6.13 -0.52
C LEU A 23 4.64 -6.76 -0.75
N GLU A 24 5.37 -7.13 0.31
CA GLU A 24 6.64 -7.87 0.20
C GLU A 24 6.49 -9.21 -0.54
N LYS A 25 5.32 -9.86 -0.41
CA LYS A 25 4.97 -11.11 -1.09
C LYS A 25 4.29 -10.91 -2.45
N LYS A 26 4.16 -9.67 -2.93
CA LYS A 26 3.53 -9.33 -4.22
C LYS A 26 2.10 -9.88 -4.36
N ILE A 27 1.31 -9.82 -3.29
CA ILE A 27 -0.05 -10.36 -3.29
C ILE A 27 -0.97 -9.69 -4.33
N ILE A 28 -0.70 -8.44 -4.71
CA ILE A 28 -1.42 -7.73 -5.78
C ILE A 28 -1.26 -8.47 -7.12
N LYS A 29 -0.03 -8.84 -7.49
CA LYS A 29 0.25 -9.63 -8.70
C LYS A 29 -0.54 -10.93 -8.74
N ASN A 30 -0.63 -11.62 -7.59
CA ASN A 30 -1.36 -12.88 -7.49
C ASN A 30 -2.86 -12.70 -7.75
N VAL A 31 -3.48 -11.65 -7.20
CA VAL A 31 -4.89 -11.34 -7.45
C VAL A 31 -5.11 -10.96 -8.91
N VAL A 32 -4.25 -10.11 -9.46
CA VAL A 32 -4.36 -9.72 -10.87
C VAL A 32 -4.25 -10.92 -11.82
N LYS A 33 -3.38 -11.89 -11.52
CA LYS A 33 -3.30 -13.16 -12.26
C LYS A 33 -4.60 -13.98 -12.18
N ILE A 34 -5.32 -13.93 -11.07
CA ILE A 34 -6.64 -14.60 -10.94
C ILE A 34 -7.66 -13.92 -11.86
N PHE A 35 -7.68 -12.58 -11.91
CA PHE A 35 -8.53 -11.84 -12.85
C PHE A 35 -8.19 -12.17 -14.31
N ASP A 36 -6.90 -12.28 -14.65
CA ASP A 36 -6.47 -12.69 -15.99
C ASP A 36 -7.01 -14.08 -16.37
N ASN A 37 -6.97 -15.03 -15.42
CA ASN A 37 -7.53 -16.36 -15.61
C ASN A 37 -9.06 -16.36 -15.77
N PHE A 38 -9.74 -15.35 -15.24
CA PHE A 38 -11.18 -15.11 -15.46
C PHE A 38 -11.46 -14.33 -16.75
N GLY A 39 -10.44 -14.07 -17.55
CA GLY A 39 -10.56 -13.37 -18.83
C GLY A 39 -10.76 -11.87 -18.70
N THR A 40 -10.38 -11.26 -17.57
CA THR A 40 -10.43 -9.80 -17.35
C THR A 40 -9.42 -9.06 -18.23
N PHE A 41 -9.79 -7.90 -18.77
CA PHE A 41 -8.84 -6.97 -19.40
C PHE A 41 -8.42 -5.88 -18.41
N LYS A 42 -7.16 -5.42 -18.48
CA LYS A 42 -6.64 -4.41 -17.53
C LYS A 42 -7.42 -3.10 -17.58
N ASP A 43 -7.89 -2.70 -18.76
CA ASP A 43 -8.70 -1.49 -18.97
C ASP A 43 -10.11 -1.59 -18.36
N ASP A 44 -10.57 -2.83 -18.13
CA ASP A 44 -11.84 -3.11 -17.46
C ASP A 44 -11.72 -3.21 -15.94
N LEU A 45 -10.51 -3.43 -15.43
CA LEU A 45 -10.25 -3.65 -14.01
C LEU A 45 -10.13 -2.32 -13.26
N LEU A 46 -11.10 -2.06 -12.39
CA LEU A 46 -11.12 -0.94 -11.45
C LEU A 46 -10.54 -1.38 -10.10
N VAL A 47 -9.74 -0.51 -9.49
CA VAL A 47 -9.08 -0.79 -8.21
C VAL A 47 -9.22 0.38 -7.24
N ALA A 48 -9.63 0.12 -6.01
CA ALA A 48 -9.69 1.10 -4.94
C ALA A 48 -8.82 0.68 -3.75
N ILE A 49 -7.85 1.51 -3.37
CA ILE A 49 -7.08 1.35 -2.13
C ILE A 49 -7.82 2.11 -1.03
N GLY A 50 -8.40 1.37 -0.07
CA GLY A 50 -9.21 1.96 0.99
C GLY A 50 -8.39 2.59 2.14
N PRO A 51 -9.08 3.04 3.21
CA PRO A 51 -8.45 3.68 4.35
C PRO A 51 -7.36 2.80 4.98
N ALA A 52 -6.18 3.39 5.19
CA ALA A 52 -5.04 2.71 5.80
C ALA A 52 -4.11 3.71 6.47
N ILE A 53 -3.20 3.23 7.31
CA ILE A 53 -2.21 4.09 7.96
C ILE A 53 -1.36 4.82 6.91
N SER A 54 -1.22 6.13 7.08
CA SER A 54 -0.49 7.00 6.15
C SER A 54 1.03 6.94 6.38
N LYS A 55 1.79 7.44 5.40
CA LYS A 55 3.25 7.50 5.42
C LYS A 55 3.78 8.18 6.70
N GLU A 56 3.13 9.26 7.13
CA GLU A 56 3.53 10.08 8.27
C GLU A 56 3.45 9.30 9.59
N HIS A 57 2.55 8.31 9.67
CA HIS A 57 2.29 7.53 10.89
C HIS A 57 2.81 6.09 10.80
N TYR A 58 3.24 5.64 9.61
CA TYR A 58 3.81 4.32 9.41
C TYR A 58 5.34 4.35 9.43
N LEU A 59 5.86 4.49 10.64
CA LEU A 59 7.29 4.54 10.92
C LEU A 59 7.86 3.13 11.15
N VAL A 60 9.00 2.86 10.54
CA VAL A 60 9.73 1.58 10.62
C VAL A 60 11.23 1.81 10.79
N ASP A 61 11.91 0.85 11.39
CA ASP A 61 13.37 0.89 11.48
C ASP A 61 14.04 0.74 10.10
N LYS A 62 15.33 1.06 10.03
CA LYS A 62 16.13 1.01 8.80
C LYS A 62 16.21 -0.39 8.17
N MET A 63 16.26 -1.46 8.98
CA MET A 63 16.34 -2.83 8.46
C MET A 63 15.02 -3.23 7.80
N THR A 64 13.90 -2.97 8.46
CA THR A 64 12.55 -3.18 7.93
C THR A 64 12.35 -2.41 6.63
N LEU A 65 12.80 -1.15 6.55
CA LEU A 65 12.72 -0.35 5.33
C LEU A 65 13.53 -0.98 4.19
N LYS A 66 14.80 -1.33 4.43
CA LYS A 66 15.67 -1.98 3.43
C LYS A 66 15.07 -3.30 2.95
N GLU A 67 14.59 -4.14 3.86
CA GLU A 67 13.95 -5.41 3.53
C GLU A 67 12.70 -5.19 2.66
N PHE A 68 11.87 -4.21 3.02
CA PHE A 68 10.66 -3.89 2.29
C PHE A 68 10.95 -3.52 0.85
N TYR A 69 11.85 -2.55 0.59
CA TYR A 69 12.14 -2.12 -0.79
C TYR A 69 12.80 -3.23 -1.62
N ARG A 70 13.64 -4.06 -1.00
CA ARG A 70 14.23 -5.22 -1.66
C ARG A 70 13.17 -6.21 -2.11
N LYS A 71 12.19 -6.53 -1.26
CA LYS A 71 11.15 -7.55 -1.54
C LYS A 71 9.99 -7.00 -2.37
N ALA A 72 9.45 -5.84 -2.00
CA ALA A 72 8.24 -5.28 -2.56
C ALA A 72 8.47 -4.48 -3.85
N GLU A 73 9.63 -3.82 -3.99
CA GLU A 73 9.96 -2.97 -5.15
C GLU A 73 11.15 -3.50 -5.98
N ASN A 74 11.75 -4.63 -5.61
CA ASN A 74 12.98 -5.17 -6.22
C ASN A 74 14.13 -4.14 -6.25
N LYS A 75 14.20 -3.22 -5.27
CA LYS A 75 15.23 -2.18 -5.20
C LYS A 75 16.23 -2.49 -4.09
N ASN A 76 17.51 -2.50 -4.44
CA ASN A 76 18.59 -2.58 -3.46
C ASN A 76 18.93 -1.17 -2.98
N ILE A 77 18.55 -0.85 -1.74
CA ILE A 77 18.94 0.42 -1.11
C ILE A 77 20.36 0.27 -0.58
N THR A 78 21.33 0.84 -1.29
CA THR A 78 22.70 1.01 -0.79
C THR A 78 22.75 2.21 0.17
N ASP A 79 23.64 2.18 1.17
CA ASP A 79 23.76 3.25 2.18
C ASP A 79 24.23 4.60 1.60
N LYS A 80 24.54 4.69 0.30
CA LYS A 80 24.92 5.94 -0.39
C LYS A 80 23.73 6.88 -0.73
N LEU A 81 22.48 6.43 -0.59
CA LEU A 81 21.30 7.25 -0.89
C LEU A 81 20.97 8.35 0.14
N THR A 82 21.75 8.51 1.20
CA THR A 82 21.58 9.63 2.14
C THR A 82 22.21 10.94 1.65
N LYS A 83 23.01 10.94 0.56
CA LYS A 83 23.71 12.15 0.08
C LYS A 83 23.22 12.76 -1.23
N THR A 84 22.41 12.06 -2.04
CA THR A 84 21.86 12.65 -3.27
C THR A 84 20.51 13.32 -2.98
N LYS A 85 20.58 14.62 -2.66
CA LYS A 85 19.47 15.56 -2.73
C LYS A 85 18.79 15.44 -4.10
N ASN A 86 17.52 15.05 -4.14
CA ASN A 86 16.42 15.72 -4.85
C ASN A 86 15.28 14.85 -5.39
N ASP A 87 15.28 13.52 -5.24
CA ASP A 87 14.06 12.76 -5.55
C ASP A 87 13.80 11.61 -4.57
N LEU A 88 12.62 11.65 -3.95
CA LEU A 88 11.88 10.54 -3.31
C LEU A 88 12.01 10.26 -1.80
N PHE A 89 12.83 10.97 -1.02
CA PHE A 89 12.83 10.83 0.46
C PHE A 89 12.59 12.16 1.17
N PHE A 90 11.41 12.75 0.98
CA PHE A 90 10.94 13.87 1.79
C PHE A 90 10.90 13.44 3.27
N SER A 91 11.84 13.99 4.03
CA SER A 91 11.95 13.93 5.49
C SER A 91 11.75 15.33 6.05
N ASP A 92 10.58 15.91 5.81
CA ASP A 92 10.14 17.06 6.61
C ASP A 92 9.52 16.55 7.90
N SER A 93 10.37 16.28 8.87
CA SER A 93 10.04 16.29 10.29
C SER A 93 11.33 16.07 11.08
N ASN A 94 11.95 17.17 11.49
CA ASN A 94 13.17 17.21 12.28
C ASN A 94 13.08 16.48 13.64
N HIS A 95 11.89 15.98 14.03
CA HIS A 95 11.68 15.25 15.28
C HIS A 95 11.97 13.73 15.23
N PHE A 96 11.94 13.10 14.05
CA PHE A 96 12.09 11.64 13.94
C PHE A 96 13.53 11.16 13.71
N ARG A 97 14.45 12.09 13.42
CA ARG A 97 15.87 11.76 13.22
C ARG A 97 16.52 11.18 14.48
N ASP A 98 16.05 11.58 15.67
CA ASP A 98 16.56 11.06 16.94
C ASP A 98 16.18 9.59 17.22
N GLN A 99 15.16 9.06 16.55
CA GLN A 99 14.66 7.70 16.81
C GLN A 99 15.09 6.66 15.76
N ASN A 100 15.92 7.02 14.77
CA ASN A 100 16.31 6.14 13.65
C ASN A 100 15.13 5.51 12.88
N LEU A 101 13.96 6.17 12.93
CA LEU A 101 12.74 5.71 12.27
C LEU A 101 12.59 6.35 10.89
N ASN A 102 12.04 5.57 9.96
CA ASN A 102 11.85 5.95 8.57
C ASN A 102 10.38 5.79 8.19
N GLN A 103 9.89 6.73 7.38
CA GLN A 103 8.55 6.68 6.85
C GLN A 103 8.43 5.65 5.73
N LEU A 104 7.40 4.81 5.78
CA LEU A 104 7.10 3.83 4.74
C LEU A 104 5.67 3.99 4.22
N ASP A 105 5.54 4.32 2.94
CA ASP A 105 4.23 4.53 2.30
C ASP A 105 3.68 3.26 1.64
N LEU A 106 2.84 2.54 2.37
CA LEU A 106 2.21 1.32 1.87
C LEU A 106 1.23 1.58 0.72
N LYS A 107 0.48 2.70 0.76
CA LYS A 107 -0.51 3.05 -0.28
C LYS A 107 0.21 3.33 -1.60
N ARG A 108 1.32 4.08 -1.55
CA ARG A 108 2.12 4.38 -2.74
C ARG A 108 2.82 3.15 -3.30
N SER A 109 3.34 2.25 -2.46
CA SER A 109 3.94 1.00 -2.96
C SER A 109 2.90 0.06 -3.57
N ALA A 110 1.69 -0.03 -3.01
CA ALA A 110 0.59 -0.76 -3.63
C ALA A 110 0.20 -0.18 -4.99
N TYR A 111 0.06 1.16 -5.07
CA TYR A 111 -0.19 1.85 -6.33
C TYR A 111 0.86 1.55 -7.40
N ARG A 112 2.15 1.58 -7.05
CA ARG A 112 3.24 1.19 -7.96
C ARG A 112 3.13 -0.26 -8.41
N GLN A 113 2.80 -1.18 -7.49
CA GLN A 113 2.59 -2.59 -7.86
C GLN A 113 1.42 -2.75 -8.84
N LEU A 114 0.30 -2.02 -8.65
CA LEU A 114 -0.83 -2.04 -9.58
C LEU A 114 -0.46 -1.51 -10.98
N LEU A 115 0.30 -0.42 -11.05
CA LEU A 115 0.81 0.09 -12.32
C LEU A 115 1.74 -0.91 -13.02
N ASN A 116 2.59 -1.61 -12.26
CA ASN A 116 3.48 -2.64 -12.81
C ASN A 116 2.71 -3.86 -13.37
N GLU A 117 1.44 -4.05 -12.98
CA GLU A 117 0.55 -5.06 -13.55
C GLU A 117 -0.30 -4.49 -14.71
N ASN A 118 0.10 -3.33 -15.26
CA ASN A 118 -0.50 -2.64 -16.40
C ASN A 118 -1.95 -2.20 -16.20
N ILE A 119 -2.38 -1.98 -14.95
CA ILE A 119 -3.70 -1.38 -14.68
C ILE A 119 -3.61 0.12 -14.95
N PRO A 120 -4.50 0.71 -15.77
CA PRO A 120 -4.47 2.15 -16.05
C PRO A 120 -4.54 2.99 -14.77
N GLN A 121 -3.73 4.04 -14.71
CA GLN A 121 -3.77 4.98 -13.57
C GLN A 121 -5.16 5.55 -13.33
N THR A 122 -5.92 5.82 -14.39
CA THR A 122 -7.31 6.32 -14.32
C THR A 122 -8.27 5.33 -13.65
N ASN A 123 -7.93 4.04 -13.60
CA ASN A 123 -8.72 2.99 -12.97
C ASN A 123 -8.31 2.73 -11.51
N ILE A 124 -7.31 3.44 -10.97
CA ILE A 124 -6.82 3.22 -9.60
C ILE A 124 -7.14 4.44 -8.74
N ASN A 125 -8.02 4.28 -7.77
CA ASN A 125 -8.30 5.29 -6.76
C ASN A 125 -7.63 4.97 -5.42
N ILE A 126 -7.12 5.99 -4.74
CA ILE A 126 -6.48 5.86 -3.43
C ILE A 126 -7.23 6.74 -2.44
N SER A 127 -7.76 6.15 -1.37
CA SER A 127 -8.33 6.91 -0.26
C SER A 127 -7.28 7.78 0.42
N ASN A 128 -7.61 9.05 0.63
CA ASN A 128 -6.80 9.99 1.41
C ASN A 128 -6.91 9.76 2.93
N LEU A 129 -7.82 8.90 3.39
CA LEU A 129 -8.06 8.66 4.80
C LEU A 129 -6.91 7.88 5.47
N CYS A 130 -6.60 8.26 6.71
CA CYS A 130 -5.58 7.66 7.55
C CYS A 130 -6.20 7.06 8.82
N THR A 131 -6.15 5.73 8.95
CA THR A 131 -6.74 5.02 10.10
C THR A 131 -6.10 5.40 11.44
N TYR A 132 -4.85 5.87 11.42
CA TYR A 132 -4.18 6.38 12.61
C TYR A 132 -4.69 7.77 13.02
N LYS A 133 -4.84 8.69 12.06
CA LYS A 133 -5.22 10.10 12.31
C LYS A 133 -6.70 10.24 12.72
N PHE A 134 -7.59 9.60 11.99
CA PHE A 134 -9.04 9.73 12.18
C PHE A 134 -9.54 8.73 13.23
N HIS A 135 -9.28 9.02 14.49
CA HIS A 135 -9.51 8.10 15.62
C HIS A 135 -10.98 7.84 15.94
N ASN A 136 -11.88 8.77 15.62
CA ASN A 136 -13.32 8.63 15.79
C ASN A 136 -13.98 7.77 14.71
N GLU A 137 -13.32 7.61 13.55
CA GLU A 137 -13.85 6.86 12.41
C GLU A 137 -13.21 5.46 12.29
N PHE A 138 -11.96 5.31 12.76
CA PHE A 138 -11.18 4.09 12.54
C PHE A 138 -10.45 3.60 13.80
N TYR A 139 -10.59 2.32 14.09
CA TYR A 139 -9.61 1.54 14.86
C TYR A 139 -8.22 1.53 14.21
N SER A 140 -7.17 1.57 15.04
CA SER A 140 -5.78 1.49 14.58
C SER A 140 -4.93 0.72 15.60
N TRP A 141 -4.44 -0.45 15.17
CA TRP A 141 -3.48 -1.23 15.96
C TRP A 141 -2.24 -0.41 16.33
N ARG A 142 -1.74 0.42 15.41
CA ARG A 142 -0.54 1.22 15.64
C ARG A 142 -0.76 2.27 16.73
N ARG A 143 -1.97 2.83 16.84
CA ARG A 143 -2.32 3.88 17.81
C ARG A 143 -2.57 3.31 19.21
N SER A 144 -3.49 2.36 19.32
CA SER A 144 -4.05 1.95 20.62
C SER A 144 -3.83 0.49 20.98
N LYS A 145 -3.14 -0.30 20.14
CA LYS A 145 -2.98 -1.76 20.34
C LYS A 145 -4.32 -2.50 20.52
N THR A 146 -5.41 -1.92 20.02
CA THR A 146 -6.75 -2.52 20.12
C THR A 146 -6.87 -3.78 19.25
N ILE A 147 -7.63 -4.77 19.72
CA ILE A 147 -7.97 -5.96 18.93
C ILE A 147 -9.14 -5.72 17.97
N SER A 148 -9.90 -4.63 18.11
CA SER A 148 -11.01 -4.29 17.23
C SER A 148 -10.55 -4.08 15.79
N ARG A 149 -11.38 -4.49 14.82
CA ARG A 149 -11.08 -4.43 13.38
C ARG A 149 -12.27 -3.86 12.62
N GLN A 150 -11.97 -3.14 11.54
CA GLN A 150 -12.96 -2.78 10.53
C GLN A 150 -13.08 -3.88 9.50
N TRP A 151 -14.30 -4.12 9.04
CA TRP A 151 -14.56 -5.01 7.92
C TRP A 151 -14.64 -4.18 6.63
N ASN A 152 -14.17 -4.78 5.55
CA ASN A 152 -14.16 -4.20 4.23
C ASN A 152 -14.91 -5.19 3.33
N LEU A 153 -15.92 -4.72 2.61
CA LEU A 153 -16.78 -5.56 1.80
C LEU A 153 -16.95 -4.96 0.40
N ILE A 154 -17.01 -5.82 -0.59
CA ILE A 154 -17.49 -5.54 -1.94
C ILE A 154 -18.43 -6.70 -2.33
N CYS A 155 -19.53 -6.39 -3.01
CA CYS A 155 -20.51 -7.38 -3.49
C CYS A 155 -20.92 -7.01 -4.93
N SER A 156 -21.32 -8.00 -5.70
CA SER A 156 -21.63 -7.91 -7.14
C SER A 156 -23.01 -8.46 -7.45
#